data_AF-A0A3N9XK97-F1
#
_entry.id   AF-A0A3N9XK97-F1
#
_cell.length_a   1.000
_cell.length_b   1.000
_cell.length_c   1.000
_cell.angle_alpha   90.00
_cell.angle_beta   90.00
_cell.angle_gamma   90.00
#
_symmetry.space_group_name_H-M   'P 1'
#
loop_
_entity.id
_entity.type
_entity.pdbx_description
1 polymer ?
#
loop_
_entity_poly.entity_id
_entity_poly.type
_entity_poly.pdbx_seq_one_letter_code
_entity_poly.pdbx_strand_id
1 'polypeptide(L)'
;MTTPVAQRPFVLSTPAAPIERHGDVDLHLPTHSGPAPAVVVVHGAPLPPDAADPRDWLLYRGYGALLAASGVVTALVSYQVTLGSCQSKRSAPARACRWC
;
A
#
# COMPACT_ATOMS: atom_id res chain seq x y z
N MET A 1 -18.49 2.69 17.86
CA MET A 1 -18.08 3.32 16.58
C MET A 1 -16.75 2.72 16.17
N THR A 2 -16.65 2.13 14.98
CA THR A 2 -15.42 1.47 14.53
C THR A 2 -14.53 2.48 13.81
N THR A 3 -13.28 2.61 14.22
CA THR A 3 -12.31 3.50 13.56
C THR A 3 -12.07 3.05 12.11
N PRO A 4 -12.13 3.97 11.12
CA PRO A 4 -11.79 3.68 9.73
C PRO A 4 -10.39 3.10 9.60
N VAL A 5 -10.18 2.15 8.68
CA VAL A 5 -8.89 1.44 8.51
C VAL A 5 -7.72 2.40 8.30
N ALA A 6 -7.92 3.48 7.54
CA ALA A 6 -6.91 4.50 7.27
C ALA A 6 -6.36 5.19 8.54
N GLN A 7 -7.19 5.27 9.58
CA GLN A 7 -6.90 5.95 10.84
C GLN A 7 -6.55 4.98 11.98
N ARG A 8 -6.59 3.68 11.74
CA ARG A 8 -6.20 2.71 12.78
C ARG A 8 -4.71 2.84 13.04
N PRO A 9 -4.28 3.07 14.29
CA PRO A 9 -2.87 3.20 14.61
C PRO A 9 -2.14 1.90 14.23
N PHE A 10 -0.89 2.05 13.80
CA PHE A 10 -0.02 0.90 13.59
C PHE A 10 0.23 0.20 14.92
N VAL A 11 0.29 -1.14 14.91
CA VAL A 11 0.34 -1.93 16.15
C VAL A 11 1.66 -1.76 16.91
N LEU A 12 2.74 -1.40 16.20
CA LEU A 12 4.05 -1.16 16.78
C LEU A 12 4.32 0.33 16.92
N SER A 13 4.96 0.72 18.01
CA SER A 13 5.53 2.06 18.16
C SER A 13 6.83 2.15 17.37
N THR A 14 6.78 2.76 16.19
CA THR A 14 7.94 2.93 15.30
C THR A 14 8.40 4.39 15.30
N PRO A 15 9.72 4.68 15.32
CA PRO A 15 10.22 6.01 15.05
C PRO A 15 9.71 6.52 13.69
N ALA A 16 9.40 7.81 13.58
CA ALA A 16 9.03 8.39 12.30
C ALA A 16 10.24 8.33 11.35
N ALA A 17 10.04 7.79 10.16
CA ALA A 17 11.04 7.78 9.09
C ALA A 17 10.89 9.01 8.19
N PRO A 18 11.99 9.57 7.66
CA PRO A 18 11.94 10.54 6.56
C PRO A 18 11.18 9.96 5.38
N ILE A 19 10.32 10.76 4.76
CA ILE A 19 9.52 10.36 3.59
C ILE A 19 9.79 11.31 2.45
N GLU A 20 10.11 10.75 1.29
CA GLU A 20 10.18 11.47 0.03
C GLU A 20 9.04 11.03 -0.90
N ARG A 21 8.24 11.98 -1.37
CA ARG A 21 7.08 11.75 -2.26
C ARG A 21 7.52 11.97 -3.71
N HIS A 22 7.49 10.91 -4.51
CA HIS A 22 7.87 10.88 -5.92
C HIS A 22 6.69 10.37 -6.77
N GLY A 23 5.79 11.28 -7.16
CA GLY A 23 4.57 10.93 -7.91
C GLY A 23 3.70 9.92 -7.16
N ASP A 24 3.54 8.73 -7.72
CA ASP A 24 2.74 7.64 -7.15
C ASP A 24 3.52 6.77 -6.15
N VAL A 25 4.73 7.17 -5.77
CA VAL A 25 5.59 6.41 -4.85
C VAL A 25 6.02 7.29 -3.67
N ASP A 26 6.00 6.69 -2.48
CA ASP A 26 6.58 7.27 -1.26
C ASP A 26 7.77 6.44 -0.80
N LEU A 27 8.92 7.07 -0.68
CA LEU A 27 10.13 6.45 -0.16
C LEU A 27 10.30 6.78 1.32
N HIS A 28 10.18 5.77 2.17
CA HIS A 28 10.64 5.85 3.55
C HIS A 28 12.12 5.46 3.59
N LEU A 29 12.97 6.42 3.98
CA LEU A 29 14.41 6.26 3.94
C LEU A 29 14.98 5.85 5.31
N PRO A 30 15.94 4.91 5.35
CA PRO A 30 16.68 4.65 6.57
C PRO A 30 17.60 5.83 6.93
N THR A 31 18.00 5.93 8.19
CA THR A 31 18.88 7.02 8.67
C THR A 31 20.32 6.91 8.15
N HIS A 32 20.75 5.70 7.76
CA HIS A 32 22.12 5.48 7.27
C HIS A 32 22.25 5.93 5.81
N SER A 33 23.48 6.24 5.42
CA SER A 33 23.81 6.63 4.04
C SER A 33 24.47 5.45 3.30
N GLY A 34 24.13 5.32 2.01
CA GLY A 34 24.68 4.29 1.13
C GLY A 34 23.63 3.32 0.60
N PRO A 35 24.05 2.30 -0.16
CA PRO A 35 23.15 1.30 -0.70
C PRO A 35 22.41 0.54 0.40
N ALA A 36 21.10 0.39 0.23
CA ALA A 36 20.23 -0.36 1.12
C ALA A 36 19.37 -1.33 0.31
N PRO A 37 18.96 -2.47 0.89
CA PRO A 37 17.88 -3.26 0.31
C PRO A 37 16.61 -2.41 0.21
N ALA A 38 15.81 -2.67 -0.83
CA ALA A 38 14.55 -1.98 -1.07
C ALA A 38 13.37 -2.95 -0.96
N VAL A 39 12.28 -2.51 -0.32
CA VAL A 39 11.02 -3.24 -0.22
C VAL A 39 9.90 -2.39 -0.80
N VAL A 40 9.13 -2.96 -1.73
CA VAL A 40 7.94 -2.33 -2.28
C VAL A 40 6.72 -2.87 -1.53
N VAL A 41 5.95 -1.97 -0.92
CA VAL A 41 4.71 -2.32 -0.22
C VAL A 41 3.54 -1.94 -1.10
N VAL A 42 2.77 -2.96 -1.48
CA VAL A 42 1.61 -2.86 -2.36
C VAL A 42 0.36 -3.00 -1.52
N HIS A 43 -0.53 -2.00 -1.55
CA HIS A 43 -1.79 -2.09 -0.83
C HIS A 43 -2.75 -3.08 -1.48
N GLY A 44 -3.77 -3.54 -0.74
CA GLY A 44 -4.83 -4.37 -1.32
C GLY A 44 -5.71 -3.57 -2.29
N ALA A 45 -6.25 -4.23 -3.32
CA ALA A 45 -7.14 -3.65 -4.32
C ALA A 45 -8.27 -4.64 -4.68
N PRO A 46 -9.44 -4.16 -5.17
CA PRO A 46 -9.80 -2.76 -5.39
C PRO A 46 -10.11 -2.01 -4.08
N LEU A 47 -9.88 -0.70 -4.07
CA LEU A 47 -10.25 0.16 -2.96
C LEU A 47 -11.70 0.66 -3.13
N PRO A 48 -12.38 1.03 -2.03
CA PRO A 48 -13.61 1.81 -2.12
C PRO A 48 -13.38 3.11 -2.93
N PRO A 49 -14.39 3.61 -3.67
CA PRO A 49 -14.23 4.78 -4.56
C PRO A 49 -13.68 6.04 -3.88
N ASP A 50 -14.06 6.26 -2.61
CA ASP A 50 -13.70 7.45 -1.83
C ASP A 50 -12.61 7.15 -0.78
N ALA A 51 -11.92 6.02 -0.91
CA ALA A 51 -10.81 5.71 -0.03
C ALA A 51 -9.66 6.70 -0.25
N ALA A 52 -9.17 7.31 0.84
CA ALA A 52 -7.93 8.07 0.80
C ALA A 52 -6.78 7.19 0.27
N ASP A 53 -5.74 7.81 -0.31
CA ASP A 53 -4.57 7.10 -0.82
C ASP A 53 -3.96 6.23 0.30
N PRO A 54 -3.79 4.91 0.09
CA PRO A 54 -3.22 4.01 1.09
C PRO A 54 -1.83 4.43 1.58
N ARG A 55 -1.06 5.18 0.80
CA ARG A 55 0.25 5.72 1.24
C ARG A 55 0.11 6.65 2.44
N ASP A 56 -1.05 7.27 2.63
CA ASP A 56 -1.32 8.18 3.75
C ASP A 56 -1.99 7.47 4.95
N TRP A 57 -2.31 6.18 4.83
CA TRP A 57 -2.91 5.41 5.93
C TRP A 57 -1.85 5.10 6.99
N LEU A 58 -2.23 5.21 8.26
CA LEU A 58 -1.34 4.93 9.38
C LEU A 58 -0.76 3.51 9.35
N LEU A 59 -1.52 2.55 8.81
CA LEU A 59 -1.06 1.17 8.62
C LEU A 59 0.17 1.08 7.71
N TYR A 60 0.11 1.66 6.51
CA TYR A 60 1.18 1.57 5.53
C TYR A 60 2.36 2.48 5.88
N ARG A 61 2.10 3.67 6.45
CA ARG A 61 3.16 4.52 7.01
C ARG A 61 3.90 3.83 8.16
N GLY A 62 3.20 3.02 8.97
CA GLY A 62 3.79 2.20 10.01
C GLY A 62 4.73 1.12 9.47
N TYR A 63 4.36 0.42 8.39
CA TYR A 63 5.26 -0.50 7.69
C TYR A 63 6.50 0.22 7.13
N GLY A 64 6.31 1.36 6.47
CA GLY A 64 7.42 2.17 5.95
C GLY A 64 8.38 2.62 7.06
N ALA A 65 7.85 3.08 8.19
CA ALA A 65 8.65 3.46 9.35
C ALA A 65 9.39 2.28 9.99
N LEU A 66 8.73 1.12 10.15
CA LEU A 66 9.35 -0.08 10.70
C LEU A 66 10.53 -0.57 9.85
N LEU A 67 10.34 -0.63 8.53
CA LEU A 67 11.35 -1.12 7.61
C LEU A 67 12.52 -0.13 7.46
N ALA A 68 12.23 1.18 7.41
CA ALA A 68 13.25 2.23 7.44
C ALA A 68 14.09 2.20 8.74
N ALA A 69 13.44 2.02 9.89
CA ALA A 69 14.14 1.83 11.17
C ALA A 69 15.02 0.56 11.19
N SER A 70 14.68 -0.43 10.35
CA SER A 70 15.45 -1.66 10.16
C SER A 70 16.56 -1.52 9.10
N GLY A 71 16.80 -0.32 8.56
CA GLY A 71 17.84 -0.05 7.59
C GLY A 71 17.46 -0.32 6.13
N VAL A 72 16.17 -0.47 5.82
CA VAL A 72 15.64 -0.82 4.50
C VAL A 72 14.94 0.39 3.86
N VAL A 73 15.20 0.66 2.58
CA VAL A 73 14.42 1.67 1.83
C VAL A 73 13.05 1.07 1.52
N THR A 74 11.97 1.77 1.88
CA THR A 74 10.61 1.26 1.64
C THR A 74 9.87 2.15 0.65
N ALA A 75 9.40 1.57 -0.45
CA ALA A 75 8.56 2.23 -1.44
C ALA A 75 7.09 1.85 -1.21
N LEU A 76 6.26 2.79 -0.76
CA LEU A 76 4.80 2.63 -0.77
C LEU A 76 4.27 3.10 -2.11
N VAL A 77 3.51 2.25 -2.82
CA VAL A 77 2.97 2.60 -4.14
C VAL A 77 1.49 2.94 -4.06
N SER A 78 1.09 3.97 -4.79
CA SER A 78 -0.30 4.27 -5.11
C SER A 78 -0.64 3.61 -6.43
N TYR A 79 -1.68 2.79 -6.44
CA TYR A 79 -2.19 2.24 -7.67
C TYR A 79 -3.69 2.00 -7.56
N GLN A 80 -4.38 2.00 -8.69
CA GLN A 80 -5.81 1.73 -8.75
C GLN A 80 -6.05 0.54 -9.68
N VAL A 81 -6.88 -0.39 -9.23
CA VAL A 81 -7.34 -1.51 -10.04
C VAL A 81 -8.80 -1.29 -10.35
N THR A 82 -9.11 -1.11 -11.63
CA THR A 82 -10.50 -1.15 -12.10
C THR A 82 -10.87 -2.60 -12.33
N LEU A 83 -11.85 -3.12 -11.58
CA LEU A 83 -12.44 -4.41 -11.91
C LEU A 83 -13.08 -4.29 -13.30
N GLY A 84 -12.65 -5.13 -14.24
CA GLY A 84 -13.32 -5.25 -15.53
C GLY A 84 -14.79 -5.63 -15.34
N SER A 85 -15.68 -5.06 -16.16
CA SER A 85 -17.11 -5.36 -16.12
C SER A 85 -17.40 -6.76 -16.69
N CYS A 86 -17.17 -7.82 -15.92
CA CYS A 86 -17.71 -9.14 -16.27
C CYS A 86 -19.18 -9.23 -15.86
N GLN A 87 -20.08 -8.57 -16.62
CA GLN A 87 -21.53 -8.60 -16.36
C GLN A 87 -22.26 -9.82 -16.96
N SER A 88 -21.58 -10.85 -17.46
CA SER A 88 -22.26 -12.05 -18.00
C SER A 88 -21.66 -13.38 -17.53
N LYS A 89 -22.15 -13.88 -16.40
CA LYS A 89 -22.15 -15.33 -16.12
C LYS A 89 -23.51 -15.83 -15.69
N ARG A 90 -24.49 -15.68 -16.58
CA ARG A 90 -25.63 -16.60 -16.64
C ARG A 90 -25.56 -17.59 -17.81
N SER A 91 -24.56 -17.52 -18.70
CA SER A 91 -24.51 -18.39 -19.88
C SER A 91 -23.12 -18.68 -20.49
N ALA A 92 -21.99 -18.24 -19.90
CA ALA A 92 -20.66 -18.51 -20.47
C ALA A 92 -19.96 -19.73 -19.81
N PRO A 93 -19.34 -20.63 -20.60
CA PRO A 93 -18.65 -21.81 -20.07
C PRO A 93 -17.47 -21.43 -19.16
N ALA A 94 -17.24 -22.23 -18.12
CA ALA A 94 -16.40 -21.95 -16.96
C ALA A 94 -14.93 -21.54 -17.22
N ARG A 95 -14.43 -21.61 -18.46
CA ARG A 95 -13.05 -21.25 -18.82
C ARG A 95 -12.79 -19.75 -19.00
N ALA A 96 -13.85 -18.91 -19.03
CA ALA A 96 -13.72 -17.48 -19.34
C ALA A 96 -13.36 -16.55 -18.16
N CYS A 97 -13.33 -17.03 -16.91
CA CYS A 97 -12.74 -16.25 -15.81
C CYS A 97 -11.57 -17.05 -15.25
N ARG A 98 -10.37 -16.75 -15.71
CA ARG A 98 -9.16 -17.20 -15.01
C ARG A 98 -8.46 -16.06 -14.26
N TRP A 99 -8.91 -14.82 -14.50
CA TRP A 99 -8.27 -13.59 -14.01
C TRP A 99 -9.29 -12.45 -13.84
N CYS A 100 -10.50 -12.77 -13.35
CA CYS A 100 -11.41 -11.78 -12.74
C CYS A 100 -11.47 -12.07 -11.25
#